data_AF-A0A9E3F9K5-F1
#
_entry.id   AF-A0A9E3F9K5-F1
#
_cell.length_a   1.000
_cell.length_b   1.000
_cell.length_c   1.000
_cell.angle_alpha   90.00
_cell.angle_beta   90.00
_cell.angle_gamma   90.00
#
_symmetry.space_group_name_H-M   'P 1'
#
loop_
_entity.id
_entity.type
_entity.pdbx_description
1 polymer ?
#
loop_
_entity_poly.entity_id
_entity_poly.type
_entity_poly.pdbx_seq_one_letter_code
_entity_poly.pdbx_strand_id
1 'polypeptide(L)'
;MIKISRTTIVPIVIGACALTVAGGGATALAHGQRGQVAQSASSGVHPATNVTGQGIDQVVVAYDGPNSTVGSAPTPAPLPGMTVQITVPSGFTALLIARFSAESACYGGDAGQPEWCTATIKANGVEMSPQTGSDFAFDSTDNGAESNASWESHAMERVRRVPAGTYTVRVFGLTTLFGTSQPTFWTGERVLTVESSLTPAT
;
A
#
# COMPACT_ATOMS: atom_id res chain seq x y z
N MET A 1 -26.00 -35.72 -13.62
CA MET A 1 -26.44 -36.29 -12.33
C MET A 1 -25.48 -35.76 -11.26
N ILE A 2 -25.88 -34.72 -10.52
CA ILE A 2 -25.02 -34.06 -9.52
C ILE A 2 -25.19 -34.77 -8.18
N LYS A 3 -24.09 -35.34 -7.66
CA LYS A 3 -24.06 -36.10 -6.40
C LYS A 3 -23.77 -35.12 -5.26
N ILE A 4 -24.80 -34.70 -4.53
CA ILE A 4 -24.66 -33.87 -3.32
C ILE A 4 -24.31 -34.80 -2.16
N SER A 5 -23.05 -34.74 -1.72
CA SER A 5 -22.57 -35.44 -0.52
C SER A 5 -22.94 -34.64 0.73
N ARG A 6 -23.61 -35.29 1.69
CA ARG A 6 -23.99 -34.67 2.97
C ARG A 6 -22.81 -34.77 3.94
N THR A 7 -22.25 -33.63 4.31
CA THR A 7 -21.23 -33.51 5.36
C THR A 7 -21.88 -33.60 6.73
N THR A 8 -21.49 -34.60 7.52
CA THR A 8 -21.90 -34.78 8.92
C THR A 8 -21.19 -33.75 9.81
N ILE A 9 -21.96 -32.97 10.56
CA ILE A 9 -21.46 -32.03 11.57
C ILE A 9 -21.24 -32.80 12.87
N VAL A 10 -20.01 -32.83 13.36
CA VAL A 10 -19.66 -33.37 14.69
C VAL A 10 -19.64 -32.20 15.69
N PRO A 11 -20.37 -32.27 16.82
CA PRO A 11 -20.32 -31.23 17.83
C PRO A 11 -18.98 -31.27 18.58
N ILE A 12 -18.29 -30.12 18.63
CA ILE A 12 -17.09 -29.91 19.45
C ILE A 12 -17.53 -29.63 20.88
N VAL A 13 -17.12 -30.49 21.81
CA VAL A 13 -17.26 -30.27 23.25
C VAL A 13 -16.10 -29.37 23.71
N ILE A 14 -16.41 -28.14 24.11
CA ILE A 14 -15.43 -27.22 24.71
C ILE A 14 -15.33 -27.57 26.19
N GLY A 15 -14.27 -28.28 26.57
CA GLY A 15 -13.91 -28.51 27.97
C GLY A 15 -13.36 -27.24 28.60
N ALA A 16 -13.99 -26.79 29.69
CA ALA A 16 -13.47 -25.69 30.50
C ALA A 16 -12.18 -26.14 31.22
N CYS A 17 -11.04 -25.59 30.81
CA CYS A 17 -9.78 -25.74 31.53
C CYS A 17 -9.75 -24.70 32.66
N ALA A 18 -9.90 -25.18 33.90
CA ALA A 18 -9.72 -24.34 35.08
C ALA A 18 -8.23 -24.01 35.25
N LEU A 19 -7.88 -22.72 35.14
CA LEU A 19 -6.54 -22.21 35.37
C LEU A 19 -6.41 -21.79 36.85
N THR A 20 -5.70 -22.59 37.63
CA THR A 20 -5.26 -22.22 38.98
C THR A 20 -4.01 -21.35 38.89
N VAL A 21 -4.14 -20.05 39.17
CA VAL A 21 -3.00 -19.15 39.31
C VAL A 21 -2.56 -19.18 40.78
N ALA A 22 -1.44 -19.84 41.06
CA ALA A 22 -0.76 -19.77 42.34
C ALA A 22 -0.06 -18.40 42.46
N GLY A 23 -0.35 -17.68 43.55
CA GLY A 23 0.28 -16.42 43.88
C GLY A 23 1.77 -16.60 44.18
N GLY A 24 2.62 -15.98 43.37
CA GLY A 24 4.04 -15.78 43.60
C GLY A 24 4.36 -14.29 43.58
N GLY A 25 5.12 -13.84 44.57
CA GLY A 25 5.30 -12.42 44.93
C GLY A 25 5.77 -11.51 43.79
N ALA A 26 5.12 -10.36 43.68
CA ALA A 26 5.52 -9.29 42.79
C ALA A 26 6.73 -8.54 43.36
N THR A 27 7.93 -8.88 42.89
CA THR A 27 9.04 -7.92 42.82
C THR A 27 8.78 -7.00 41.63
N ALA A 28 8.40 -5.75 41.92
CA ALA A 28 8.21 -4.70 40.93
C ALA A 28 9.52 -4.41 40.19
N LEU A 29 9.70 -5.00 39.01
CA LEU A 29 10.66 -4.53 38.01
C LEU A 29 10.07 -3.27 37.38
N ALA A 30 10.63 -2.13 37.75
CA ALA A 30 10.34 -0.83 37.15
C ALA A 30 10.69 -0.85 35.65
N HIS A 31 9.72 -1.22 34.81
CA HIS A 31 9.75 -0.92 33.39
C HIS A 31 9.48 0.58 33.25
N GLY A 32 10.52 1.33 32.90
CA GLY A 32 10.39 2.73 32.49
C GLY A 32 9.42 2.81 31.32
N GLN A 33 8.21 3.29 31.58
CA GLN A 33 7.27 3.71 30.56
C GLN A 33 7.93 4.88 29.80
N ARG A 34 8.61 4.57 28.70
CA ARG A 34 8.91 5.57 27.67
C ARG A 34 7.57 6.14 27.23
N GLY A 35 7.44 7.46 27.39
CA GLY A 35 6.20 8.20 27.16
C GLY A 35 5.56 7.83 25.83
N GLN A 36 4.45 7.10 25.91
CA GLN A 36 3.45 7.13 24.87
C GLN A 36 2.88 8.54 24.90
N VAL A 37 3.41 9.41 24.03
CA VAL A 37 2.75 10.69 23.74
C VAL A 37 1.40 10.28 23.19
N ALA A 38 0.33 10.49 23.96
CA ALA A 38 -1.03 10.28 23.49
C ALA A 38 -1.16 11.10 22.21
N GLN A 39 -1.21 10.42 21.05
CA GLN A 39 -1.68 11.05 19.83
C GLN A 39 -3.13 11.37 20.11
N SER A 40 -3.41 12.63 20.49
CA SER A 40 -4.75 13.18 20.42
C SER A 40 -5.20 13.03 18.98
N ALA A 41 -5.93 11.95 18.69
CA ALA A 41 -6.66 11.83 17.46
C ALA A 41 -7.63 13.01 17.45
N SER A 42 -7.26 14.08 16.75
CA SER A 42 -8.21 15.15 16.47
C SER A 42 -9.33 14.48 15.70
N SER A 43 -10.49 14.33 16.34
CA SER A 43 -11.76 13.94 15.73
C SER A 43 -12.27 15.03 14.77
N GLY A 44 -11.36 15.64 14.02
CA GLY A 44 -11.67 16.54 12.94
C GLY A 44 -12.25 15.71 11.81
N VAL A 45 -13.54 15.86 11.56
CA VAL A 45 -14.13 15.43 10.30
C VAL A 45 -13.38 16.18 9.21
N HIS A 46 -12.53 15.47 8.44
CA HIS A 46 -11.95 16.05 7.24
C HIS A 46 -13.11 16.34 6.29
N PRO A 47 -13.31 17.61 5.86
CA PRO A 47 -14.39 17.92 4.95
C PRO A 47 -14.21 17.09 3.67
N ALA A 48 -15.30 16.46 3.22
CA ALA A 48 -15.27 15.68 1.99
C ALA A 48 -14.81 16.59 0.84
N THR A 49 -13.79 16.15 0.10
CA THR A 49 -13.42 16.80 -1.15
C THR A 49 -14.39 16.30 -2.21
N ASN A 50 -15.31 17.16 -2.64
CA ASN A 50 -16.22 16.83 -3.74
C ASN A 50 -15.45 16.82 -5.06
N VAL A 51 -15.23 15.63 -5.61
CA VAL A 51 -14.65 15.44 -6.93
C VAL A 51 -15.72 14.85 -7.83
N THR A 52 -16.06 15.55 -8.91
CA THR A 52 -17.04 15.08 -9.89
C THR A 52 -16.33 14.58 -11.14
N GLY A 53 -16.68 13.35 -11.51
CA GLY A 53 -16.47 12.78 -12.84
C GLY A 53 -17.82 12.43 -13.46
N GLN A 54 -17.82 12.15 -14.75
CA GLN A 54 -18.91 11.48 -15.45
C GLN A 54 -18.70 9.95 -15.38
N GLY A 55 -19.13 9.22 -16.41
CA GLY A 55 -18.73 7.82 -16.60
C GLY A 55 -17.22 7.67 -16.81
N ILE A 56 -16.77 6.42 -16.96
CA ILE A 56 -15.40 6.12 -17.37
C ILE A 56 -15.31 6.30 -18.89
N ASP A 57 -14.44 7.20 -19.35
CA ASP A 57 -14.23 7.48 -20.77
C ASP A 57 -13.05 6.69 -21.35
N GLN A 58 -12.03 6.40 -20.52
CA GLN A 58 -10.84 5.68 -20.93
C GLN A 58 -10.37 4.76 -19.80
N VAL A 59 -9.88 3.57 -20.17
CA VAL A 59 -9.14 2.65 -19.31
C VAL A 59 -7.84 2.29 -20.01
N VAL A 60 -6.71 2.44 -19.33
CA VAL A 60 -5.40 2.00 -19.82
C VAL A 60 -4.75 1.15 -18.76
N VAL A 61 -4.18 0.02 -19.18
CA VAL A 61 -3.60 -0.99 -18.28
C VAL A 61 -2.17 -1.29 -18.70
N ALA A 62 -1.28 -1.37 -17.73
CA ALA A 62 0.02 -2.00 -17.86
C ALA A 62 0.09 -3.22 -16.93
N TYR A 63 0.65 -4.31 -17.42
CA TYR A 63 0.94 -5.51 -16.65
C TYR A 63 2.36 -5.96 -16.96
N ASP A 64 3.03 -6.51 -15.95
CA ASP A 64 4.39 -7.01 -16.07
C ASP A 64 4.59 -8.17 -15.10
N GLY A 65 5.33 -9.19 -15.55
CA GLY A 65 5.55 -10.45 -14.80
C GLY A 65 6.97 -10.68 -14.28
N PRO A 66 8.05 -10.16 -14.90
CA PRO A 66 9.38 -10.34 -14.38
C PRO A 66 9.57 -9.69 -13.00
N ASN A 67 10.22 -10.43 -12.10
CA ASN A 67 10.60 -9.93 -10.79
C ASN A 67 11.52 -8.71 -10.90
N SER A 68 11.32 -7.74 -10.02
CA SER A 68 12.22 -6.60 -9.90
C SER A 68 12.47 -6.25 -8.45
N THR A 69 13.68 -5.76 -8.19
CA THR A 69 14.07 -5.19 -6.91
C THR A 69 14.27 -3.70 -7.08
N VAL A 70 13.64 -2.90 -6.24
CA VAL A 70 13.86 -1.46 -6.19
C VAL A 70 14.99 -1.19 -5.22
N GLY A 71 16.09 -0.68 -5.76
CA GLY A 71 17.22 -0.20 -4.97
C GLY A 71 16.88 1.15 -4.32
N SER A 72 16.69 1.09 -3.01
CA SER A 72 17.23 2.00 -2.00
C SER A 72 17.03 3.53 -2.12
N ALA A 73 16.41 4.07 -1.06
CA ALA A 73 16.38 5.50 -0.70
C ALA A 73 17.74 6.22 -0.82
N PRO A 74 17.75 7.56 -0.93
CA PRO A 74 16.59 8.44 -0.76
C PRO A 74 15.81 8.70 -2.05
N THR A 75 16.21 8.12 -3.19
CA THR A 75 15.62 8.49 -4.49
C THR A 75 14.62 7.45 -4.96
N PRO A 76 13.33 7.78 -5.11
CA PRO A 76 12.36 6.87 -5.68
C PRO A 76 12.75 6.44 -7.09
N ALA A 77 12.70 5.15 -7.37
CA ALA A 77 13.01 4.59 -8.68
C ALA A 77 11.74 4.06 -9.36
N PRO A 78 11.62 4.17 -10.70
CA PRO A 78 10.45 3.68 -11.41
C PRO A 78 10.36 2.15 -11.33
N LEU A 79 9.17 1.63 -11.09
CA LEU A 79 8.94 0.19 -11.24
C LEU A 79 8.93 -0.19 -12.73
N PRO A 80 9.71 -1.20 -13.14
CA PRO A 80 9.71 -1.68 -14.52
C PRO A 80 8.29 -2.06 -15.00
N GLY A 81 7.99 -1.72 -16.26
CA GLY A 81 6.69 -2.00 -16.88
C GLY A 81 5.52 -1.14 -16.37
N MET A 82 5.64 -0.45 -15.24
CA MET A 82 4.51 0.25 -14.60
C MET A 82 4.36 1.71 -15.08
N THR A 83 4.20 1.90 -16.38
CA THR A 83 3.96 3.21 -17.00
C THR A 83 2.84 3.12 -18.04
N VAL A 84 1.89 4.06 -17.99
CA VAL A 84 0.85 4.24 -19.01
C VAL A 84 0.73 5.71 -19.41
N GLN A 85 0.09 5.98 -20.55
CA GLN A 85 -0.27 7.34 -20.97
C GLN A 85 -1.79 7.50 -21.05
N ILE A 86 -2.28 8.63 -20.54
CA ILE A 86 -3.67 9.08 -20.66
C ILE A 86 -3.68 10.44 -21.35
N THR A 87 -4.58 10.64 -22.30
CA THR A 87 -4.75 11.92 -22.99
C THR A 87 -6.12 12.49 -22.65
N VAL A 88 -6.11 13.68 -22.06
CA VAL A 88 -7.31 14.46 -21.75
C VAL A 88 -7.51 15.48 -22.88
N PRO A 89 -8.61 15.40 -23.66
CA PRO A 89 -8.85 16.30 -24.77
C PRO A 89 -8.98 17.78 -24.35
N SER A 90 -8.71 18.69 -25.28
CA SER A 90 -8.97 20.13 -25.08
C SER A 90 -10.44 20.37 -24.76
N GLY A 91 -10.71 21.31 -23.84
CA GLY A 91 -12.08 21.61 -23.39
C GLY A 91 -12.59 20.67 -22.28
N PHE A 92 -11.76 19.74 -21.80
CA PHE A 92 -12.10 18.85 -20.69
C PHE A 92 -11.09 18.93 -19.54
N THR A 93 -11.56 18.53 -18.37
CA THR A 93 -10.76 18.09 -17.23
C THR A 93 -11.03 16.60 -17.01
N ALA A 94 -10.10 15.87 -16.41
CA ALA A 94 -10.31 14.46 -16.07
C ALA A 94 -10.11 14.22 -14.58
N LEU A 95 -10.94 13.36 -13.99
CA LEU A 95 -10.60 12.61 -12.79
C LEU A 95 -9.88 11.34 -13.21
N LEU A 96 -8.61 11.22 -12.83
CA LEU A 96 -7.83 9.99 -12.97
C LEU A 96 -7.96 9.16 -11.70
N ILE A 97 -8.29 7.87 -11.86
CA ILE A 97 -8.24 6.87 -10.79
C ILE A 97 -7.21 5.83 -11.19
N ALA A 98 -6.14 5.72 -10.42
CA ALA A 98 -5.06 4.78 -10.68
C ALA A 98 -5.01 3.71 -9.58
N ARG A 99 -5.03 2.45 -10.00
CA ARG A 99 -4.93 1.27 -9.13
C ARG A 99 -3.64 0.54 -9.47
N PHE A 100 -2.82 0.31 -8.45
CA PHE A 100 -1.62 -0.51 -8.58
C PHE A 100 -1.74 -1.72 -7.66
N SER A 101 -1.40 -2.89 -8.17
CA SER A 101 -1.32 -4.13 -7.41
C SER A 101 -0.04 -4.87 -7.76
N ALA A 102 0.52 -5.59 -6.80
CA ALA A 102 1.71 -6.39 -6.98
C ALA A 102 1.76 -7.55 -5.98
N GLU A 103 2.45 -8.63 -6.37
CA GLU A 103 3.13 -9.46 -5.37
C GLU A 103 4.37 -8.68 -4.89
N SER A 104 4.58 -8.58 -3.58
CA SER A 104 5.71 -7.87 -2.98
C SER A 104 6.32 -8.60 -1.80
N ALA A 105 7.54 -8.20 -1.47
CA ALA A 105 8.18 -8.51 -0.21
C ALA A 105 9.07 -7.33 0.17
N CYS A 106 8.95 -6.87 1.42
CA CYS A 106 9.84 -5.88 2.01
C CYS A 106 10.68 -6.52 3.10
N TYR A 107 11.98 -6.73 2.87
CA TYR A 107 12.80 -7.51 3.80
C TYR A 107 14.21 -6.94 3.99
N GLY A 108 14.92 -7.44 5.01
CA GLY A 108 16.21 -6.90 5.41
C GLY A 108 16.08 -5.65 6.26
N GLY A 109 17.04 -4.73 6.14
CA GLY A 109 17.17 -3.61 7.08
C GLY A 109 17.75 -4.03 8.44
N ASP A 110 17.78 -3.09 9.39
CA ASP A 110 18.27 -3.36 10.74
C ASP A 110 17.16 -3.94 11.64
N ALA A 111 17.49 -5.00 12.38
CA ALA A 111 16.56 -5.60 13.33
C ALA A 111 16.09 -4.59 14.39
N GLY A 112 14.79 -4.56 14.67
CA GLY A 112 14.16 -3.63 15.60
C GLY A 112 13.86 -2.24 15.02
N GLN A 113 14.17 -1.98 13.74
CA GLN A 113 13.81 -0.73 13.07
C GLN A 113 12.50 -0.88 12.28
N PRO A 114 11.52 0.03 12.46
CA PRO A 114 10.22 -0.06 11.81
C PRO A 114 10.31 0.42 10.36
N GLU A 115 11.05 -0.29 9.53
CA GLU A 115 11.28 0.02 8.12
C GLU A 115 10.11 -0.47 7.24
N TRP A 116 9.89 0.20 6.12
CA TRP A 116 8.89 -0.20 5.12
C TRP A 116 9.29 0.16 3.69
N CYS A 117 8.52 -0.41 2.77
CA CYS A 117 8.63 -0.20 1.35
C CYS A 117 7.38 0.54 0.85
N THR A 118 7.59 1.59 0.07
CA THR A 118 6.53 2.46 -0.45
C THR A 118 6.40 2.30 -1.95
N ALA A 119 5.16 2.16 -2.41
CA ALA A 119 4.80 2.41 -3.80
C ALA A 119 4.11 3.77 -3.92
N THR A 120 4.48 4.55 -4.94
CA THR A 120 3.89 5.87 -5.22
C THR A 120 3.44 5.93 -6.67
N ILE A 121 2.21 6.40 -6.91
CA ILE A 121 1.69 6.63 -8.27
C ILE A 121 1.81 8.12 -8.59
N LYS A 122 2.50 8.45 -9.69
CA LYS A 122 2.72 9.84 -10.14
C LYS A 122 2.15 10.06 -11.54
N ALA A 123 1.51 11.20 -11.76
CA ALA A 123 1.13 11.69 -13.08
C ALA A 123 2.00 12.90 -13.46
N ASN A 124 2.78 12.77 -14.54
CA ASN A 124 3.80 13.75 -14.97
C ASN A 124 4.73 14.18 -13.81
N GLY A 125 5.21 13.20 -13.03
CA GLY A 125 6.15 13.42 -11.93
C GLY A 125 5.53 13.95 -10.62
N VAL A 126 4.24 14.31 -10.62
CA VAL A 126 3.54 14.75 -9.41
C VAL A 126 2.70 13.61 -8.85
N GLU A 127 2.87 13.31 -7.57
CA GLU A 127 2.16 12.25 -6.84
C GLU A 127 0.64 12.46 -6.89
N MET A 128 -0.10 11.37 -7.06
CA MET A 128 -1.56 11.36 -7.01
C MET A 128 -2.02 11.27 -5.55
N SER A 129 -3.20 11.81 -5.24
CA SER A 129 -3.66 11.94 -3.86
C SER A 129 -4.06 10.60 -3.22
N PRO A 130 -3.82 10.42 -1.91
CA PRO A 130 -3.05 11.30 -1.01
C PRO A 130 -1.55 11.34 -1.37
N GLN A 131 -0.95 12.52 -1.29
CA GLN A 131 0.48 12.75 -1.56
C GLN A 131 1.29 12.55 -0.27
N THR A 132 1.62 11.30 0.04
CA THR A 132 2.28 10.91 1.29
C THR A 132 3.80 10.90 1.17
N GLY A 133 4.36 11.00 -0.04
CA GLY A 133 5.78 10.83 -0.25
C GLY A 133 6.21 9.43 0.16
N SER A 134 7.08 9.33 1.17
CA SER A 134 7.54 8.06 1.75
C SER A 134 6.69 7.55 2.92
N ASP A 135 5.69 8.31 3.36
CA ASP A 135 4.89 8.01 4.56
C ASP A 135 3.65 7.16 4.23
N PHE A 136 3.86 6.08 3.47
CA PHE A 136 2.85 5.07 3.16
C PHE A 136 3.54 3.72 2.96
N ALA A 137 3.28 2.77 3.85
CA ALA A 137 3.76 1.40 3.71
C ALA A 137 2.87 0.66 2.71
N PHE A 138 3.43 0.30 1.56
CA PHE A 138 2.83 -0.71 0.69
C PHE A 138 3.09 -2.11 1.25
N ASP A 139 4.26 -2.29 1.86
CA ASP A 139 4.75 -3.51 2.50
C ASP A 139 5.76 -3.12 3.60
N SER A 140 6.00 -3.93 4.61
CA SER A 140 6.81 -3.60 5.79
C SER A 140 7.84 -4.67 6.12
N THR A 141 8.93 -4.34 6.81
CA THR A 141 9.94 -5.35 7.19
C THR A 141 9.61 -6.12 8.47
N ASP A 142 8.47 -5.83 9.11
CA ASP A 142 8.12 -6.26 10.47
C ASP A 142 9.32 -6.17 11.44
N ASN A 143 9.88 -4.96 11.55
CA ASN A 143 11.08 -4.70 12.35
C ASN A 143 12.31 -5.54 11.95
N GLY A 144 12.45 -5.85 10.66
CA GLY A 144 13.52 -6.68 10.10
C GLY A 144 13.29 -8.19 10.26
N ALA A 145 12.10 -8.63 10.63
CA ALA A 145 11.74 -10.05 10.72
C ALA A 145 11.36 -10.66 9.36
N GLU A 146 10.91 -9.84 8.41
CA GLU A 146 10.54 -10.32 7.08
C GLU A 146 11.76 -10.80 6.27
N SER A 147 11.52 -11.78 5.41
CA SER A 147 12.54 -12.45 4.60
C SER A 147 12.25 -12.34 3.11
N ASN A 148 13.17 -12.80 2.26
CA ASN A 148 12.95 -12.86 0.81
C ASN A 148 11.90 -13.89 0.38
N ALA A 149 11.31 -14.65 1.31
CA ALA A 149 10.22 -15.58 1.10
C ALA A 149 8.88 -15.07 1.66
N SER A 150 8.84 -13.84 2.18
CA SER A 150 7.65 -13.18 2.70
C SER A 150 6.83 -12.53 1.58
N TRP A 151 6.40 -13.33 0.61
CA TRP A 151 5.65 -12.84 -0.53
C TRP A 151 4.19 -12.59 -0.17
N GLU A 152 3.72 -11.38 -0.44
CA GLU A 152 2.37 -10.91 -0.14
C GLU A 152 1.75 -10.24 -1.36
N SER A 153 0.42 -10.30 -1.48
CA SER A 153 -0.31 -9.62 -2.54
C SER A 153 -0.94 -8.33 -1.99
N HIS A 154 -0.47 -7.18 -2.47
CA HIS A 154 -0.95 -5.86 -2.05
C HIS A 154 -1.54 -5.06 -3.21
N ALA A 155 -2.41 -4.11 -2.87
CA ALA A 155 -3.01 -3.17 -3.82
C ALA A 155 -3.23 -1.79 -3.19
N MET A 156 -3.10 -0.74 -4.00
CA MET A 156 -3.36 0.65 -3.61
C MET A 156 -4.10 1.41 -4.70
N GLU A 157 -4.87 2.41 -4.28
CA GLU A 157 -5.54 3.35 -5.19
C GLU A 157 -5.09 4.78 -4.90
N ARG A 158 -4.98 5.58 -5.98
CA ARG A 158 -4.74 7.02 -5.92
C ARG A 158 -5.61 7.75 -6.94
N VAL A 159 -5.97 8.98 -6.63
CA VAL A 159 -6.82 9.81 -7.48
C VAL A 159 -6.18 11.15 -7.80
N ARG A 160 -6.46 11.71 -8.97
CA ARG A 160 -6.03 13.07 -9.30
C ARG A 160 -6.91 13.72 -10.37
N ARG A 161 -7.30 14.96 -10.13
CA ARG A 161 -7.92 15.80 -11.17
C ARG A 161 -6.83 16.48 -12.01
N VAL A 162 -6.98 16.46 -13.32
CA VAL A 162 -6.02 17.04 -14.26
C VAL A 162 -6.74 17.83 -15.37
N PRO A 163 -6.16 18.93 -15.89
CA PRO A 163 -6.70 19.61 -17.07
C PRO A 163 -6.44 18.82 -18.36
N ALA A 164 -6.80 19.40 -19.50
CA ALA A 164 -6.42 18.91 -20.82
C ALA A 164 -4.90 18.74 -20.94
N GLY A 165 -4.46 17.67 -21.59
CA GLY A 165 -3.05 17.34 -21.75
C GLY A 165 -2.79 15.84 -21.82
N THR A 166 -1.54 15.46 -22.09
CA THR A 166 -1.09 14.07 -22.02
C THR A 166 -0.34 13.83 -20.72
N TYR A 167 -0.73 12.79 -20.00
CA TYR A 167 -0.21 12.43 -18.69
C TYR A 167 0.46 11.07 -18.76
N THR A 168 1.74 11.04 -18.44
CA THR A 168 2.45 9.79 -18.12
C THR A 168 2.16 9.46 -16.67
N VAL A 169 1.41 8.38 -16.46
CA VAL A 169 1.15 7.82 -15.13
C VAL A 169 2.11 6.68 -14.88
N ARG A 170 2.88 6.76 -13.80
CA ARG A 170 3.97 5.83 -13.50
C ARG A 170 4.03 5.49 -12.01
N VAL A 171 4.34 4.24 -11.71
CA VAL A 171 4.60 3.78 -10.34
C VAL A 171 6.09 3.85 -10.02
N PHE A 172 6.41 4.33 -8.83
CA PHE A 172 7.75 4.39 -8.27
C PHE A 172 7.80 3.57 -6.99
N GLY A 173 8.92 2.91 -6.73
CA GLY A 173 9.23 2.29 -5.45
C GLY A 173 10.25 3.12 -4.66
N LEU A 174 10.18 3.00 -3.34
CA LEU A 174 11.12 3.60 -2.39
C LEU A 174 11.16 2.71 -1.13
N THR A 175 12.27 2.69 -0.41
CA THR A 175 12.36 2.12 0.93
C THR A 175 12.60 3.22 1.95
N THR A 176 12.24 3.01 3.21
CA THR A 176 12.75 3.86 4.30
C THR A 176 14.24 3.59 4.57
N LEU A 177 14.79 4.39 5.48
CA LEU A 177 16.07 4.13 6.13
C LEU A 177 16.10 4.86 7.49
N PHE A 178 15.63 4.19 8.54
CA PHE A 178 15.75 4.60 9.94
C PHE A 178 16.98 3.98 10.63
N GLY A 179 17.46 2.84 10.12
CA GLY A 179 18.70 2.21 10.54
C GLY A 179 19.93 2.60 9.71
N THR A 180 20.87 1.67 9.63
CA THR A 180 22.11 1.72 8.85
C THR A 180 22.06 0.79 7.64
N SER A 181 21.28 -0.30 7.71
CA SER A 181 21.04 -1.21 6.59
C SER A 181 19.71 -0.87 5.92
N GLN A 182 19.71 -0.90 4.59
CA GLN A 182 18.53 -0.61 3.80
C GLN A 182 17.69 -1.88 3.57
N PRO A 183 16.35 -1.78 3.67
CA PRO A 183 15.48 -2.84 3.19
C PRO A 183 15.63 -3.06 1.68
N THR A 184 15.21 -4.23 1.24
CA THR A 184 14.97 -4.55 -0.17
C THR A 184 13.48 -4.51 -0.44
N PHE A 185 13.07 -3.71 -1.41
CA PHE A 185 11.70 -3.77 -1.94
C PHE A 185 11.69 -4.65 -3.18
N TRP A 186 11.20 -5.87 -3.03
CA TRP A 186 10.99 -6.79 -4.15
C TRP A 186 9.53 -6.71 -4.62
N THR A 187 9.33 -6.79 -5.93
CA THR A 187 8.01 -6.91 -6.54
C THR A 187 8.02 -7.98 -7.65
N GLY A 188 7.02 -8.85 -7.64
CA GLY A 188 6.78 -9.91 -8.63
C GLY A 188 5.85 -9.43 -9.74
N GLU A 189 4.77 -10.18 -9.99
CA GLU A 189 3.71 -9.81 -10.91
C GLU A 189 3.06 -8.49 -10.48
N ARG A 190 2.86 -7.59 -11.44
CA ARG A 190 2.37 -6.24 -11.20
C ARG A 190 1.29 -5.85 -12.22
N VAL A 191 0.31 -5.07 -11.76
CA VAL A 191 -0.71 -4.45 -12.62
C VAL A 191 -0.91 -2.99 -12.22
N LEU A 192 -0.86 -2.09 -13.20
CA LEU A 192 -1.28 -0.69 -13.11
C LEU A 192 -2.50 -0.48 -14.02
N THR A 193 -3.63 -0.13 -13.45
CA THR A 193 -4.84 0.28 -14.18
C THR A 193 -5.08 1.76 -13.94
N VAL A 194 -5.32 2.53 -15.01
CA VAL A 194 -5.70 3.94 -14.92
C VAL A 194 -7.01 4.16 -15.68
N GLU A 195 -8.00 4.66 -14.96
CA GLU A 195 -9.29 5.09 -15.49
C GLU A 195 -9.31 6.61 -15.56
N SER A 196 -9.89 7.17 -16.62
CA SER A 196 -10.16 8.61 -16.71
C SER A 196 -11.65 8.86 -16.89
N SER A 197 -12.18 9.80 -16.12
CA SER A 197 -13.53 10.32 -16.25
C SER A 197 -13.50 11.79 -16.59
N LEU A 198 -14.01 12.14 -17.77
CA LEU A 198 -13.97 13.47 -18.36
C LEU A 198 -15.15 14.32 -17.89
N THR A 199 -14.86 15.59 -17.60
CA THR A 199 -15.84 16.63 -17.31
C THR A 199 -15.51 17.86 -18.15
N PRO A 200 -16.47 18.48 -18.85
CA PRO A 200 -16.23 19.73 -19.58
C PRO A 200 -15.55 20.77 -18.69
N ALA A 201 -14.57 21.48 -19.24
CA ALA A 201 -13.93 22.58 -18.55
C ALA A 201 -14.93 23.74 -18.40
N THR A 202 -15.06 24.26 -17.17
CA THR A 202 -15.86 25.46 -16.84
C THR A 202 -15.06 26.73 -17.03
#